data_AF-A0AAD6YHB1-F1
#
_entry.id   AF-A0AAD6YHB1-F1
#
_cell.length_a   1.000
_cell.length_b   1.000
_cell.length_c   1.000
_cell.angle_alpha   90.00
_cell.angle_beta   90.00
_cell.angle_gamma   90.00
#
_symmetry.space_group_name_H-M   'P 1'
#
loop_
_entity.id
_entity.type
_entity.pdbx_description
1 polymer ?
#
loop_
_entity_poly.entity_id
_entity_poly.type
_entity_poly.pdbx_seq_one_letter_code
_entity_poly.pdbx_strand_id
1 'polypeptide(L)'
;MGRRTAGQRVAHLRVEFASAEAANHAIDNGIFVQGKNIRIRKSDDEPRRCARCQAYDGHLANACKAPASVCGRCTADHRTAECLATEKDFSCGNCKVSGHGVVSRECPVFVKEQTRRRARDP
;
A
#
# COMPACT_ATOMS: atom_id res chain seq x y z
N MET A 1 9.61 2.10 -23.84
CA MET A 1 11.05 2.32 -23.53
C MET A 1 11.29 1.95 -22.08
N GLY A 2 11.87 0.78 -21.79
CA GLY A 2 12.03 0.28 -20.42
C GLY A 2 13.27 0.86 -19.74
N ARG A 3 13.09 1.62 -18.67
CA ARG A 3 14.17 2.23 -17.87
C ARG A 3 14.81 1.15 -16.98
N ARG A 4 15.62 0.26 -17.58
CA ARG A 4 16.41 -0.74 -16.84
C ARG A 4 17.68 -0.08 -16.30
N THR A 5 17.90 -0.16 -15.00
CA THR A 5 19.17 0.28 -14.39
C THR A 5 20.25 -0.76 -14.69
N ALA A 6 21.48 -0.34 -14.93
CA ALA A 6 22.61 -1.25 -15.14
C ALA A 6 22.72 -2.23 -13.95
N GLY A 7 22.64 -3.53 -14.21
CA GLY A 7 22.67 -4.59 -13.19
C GLY A 7 21.32 -5.06 -12.65
N GLN A 8 20.18 -4.58 -13.17
CA GLN A 8 18.86 -5.09 -12.75
C GLN A 8 18.67 -6.56 -13.18
N ARG A 9 18.67 -7.48 -12.20
CA ARG A 9 18.52 -8.94 -12.42
C ARG A 9 17.11 -9.47 -12.15
N VAL A 10 16.25 -8.65 -11.54
CA VAL A 10 14.90 -9.02 -11.11
C VAL A 10 13.88 -7.99 -11.60
N ALA A 11 12.65 -8.42 -11.79
CA ALA A 11 11.53 -7.57 -12.14
C ALA A 11 10.30 -7.97 -11.33
N HIS A 12 9.41 -7.01 -11.08
CA HIS A 12 8.09 -7.30 -10.54
C HIS A 12 7.11 -7.49 -11.69
N LEU A 13 6.23 -8.47 -11.55
CA LEU A 13 5.16 -8.76 -12.49
C LEU A 13 3.83 -8.56 -11.78
N ARG A 14 2.92 -7.83 -12.43
CA ARG A 14 1.50 -7.80 -12.08
C ARG A 14 0.75 -8.48 -13.22
N VAL A 15 -0.05 -9.49 -12.89
CA VAL A 15 -0.84 -10.25 -13.85
C VAL A 15 -2.31 -10.05 -13.51
N GLU A 16 -3.10 -9.76 -14.53
CA GLU A 16 -4.55 -9.72 -14.45
C GLU A 16 -5.08 -10.99 -15.12
N PHE A 17 -6.04 -11.64 -14.46
CA PHE A 17 -6.66 -12.87 -14.95
C PHE A 17 -8.10 -12.56 -15.35
N ALA A 18 -8.60 -13.24 -16.38
CA ALA A 18 -9.95 -13.05 -16.88
C ALA A 18 -11.04 -13.62 -15.94
N SER A 19 -10.67 -14.50 -15.01
CA SER A 19 -11.59 -15.10 -14.06
C SER A 19 -10.94 -15.39 -12.71
N ALA A 20 -11.77 -15.51 -11.67
CA ALA A 20 -11.33 -15.85 -10.32
C ALA A 20 -10.75 -17.27 -10.25
N GLU A 21 -11.29 -18.20 -11.02
CA GLU A 21 -10.83 -19.59 -11.09
C GLU A 21 -9.39 -19.65 -11.63
N ALA A 22 -9.11 -18.93 -12.73
CA ALA A 22 -7.77 -18.86 -13.29
C ALA A 22 -6.77 -18.19 -12.32
N ALA A 23 -7.20 -17.13 -11.64
CA ALA A 23 -6.40 -16.45 -10.63
C ALA A 23 -6.07 -17.38 -9.44
N ASN A 24 -7.07 -18.08 -8.90
CA ASN A 24 -6.90 -18.99 -7.77
C ASN A 24 -6.00 -20.17 -8.14
N HIS A 25 -6.21 -20.78 -9.31
CA HIS A 25 -5.33 -21.84 -9.81
C HIS A 25 -3.88 -21.36 -9.91
N ALA A 26 -3.65 -20.14 -10.40
CA ALA A 26 -2.33 -19.56 -10.49
C ALA A 26 -1.72 -19.22 -9.11
N ILE A 27 -2.53 -18.83 -8.12
CA ILE A 27 -2.08 -18.61 -6.74
C ILE A 27 -1.60 -19.94 -6.11
N ASP A 28 -2.36 -21.01 -6.30
CA ASP A 28 -2.06 -22.32 -5.72
C ASP A 28 -0.85 -22.99 -6.38
N ASN A 29 -0.73 -22.90 -7.72
CA ASN A 29 0.26 -23.64 -8.50
C ASN A 29 1.46 -22.78 -8.97
N GLY A 30 1.38 -21.46 -8.80
CA GLY A 30 2.29 -20.51 -9.41
C GLY A 30 2.09 -20.37 -10.92
N ILE A 31 2.95 -19.56 -11.54
CA ILE A 31 3.01 -19.36 -13.00
C ILE A 31 4.41 -19.68 -13.52
N PHE A 32 4.50 -20.19 -14.74
CA PHE A 32 5.80 -20.43 -15.39
C PHE A 32 6.19 -19.25 -16.26
N VAL A 33 7.35 -18.66 -15.99
CA VAL A 33 7.95 -17.60 -16.82
C VAL A 33 9.37 -18.02 -17.18
N GLN A 34 9.62 -18.21 -18.48
CA GLN A 34 10.92 -18.68 -19.01
C GLN A 34 11.47 -19.91 -18.25
N GLY A 35 10.61 -20.91 -18.04
CA GLY A 35 10.97 -22.16 -17.36
C GLY A 35 11.09 -22.08 -15.83
N LYS A 36 10.87 -20.91 -15.23
CA LYS A 36 10.86 -20.75 -13.76
C LYS A 36 9.42 -20.74 -13.25
N ASN A 37 9.11 -21.60 -12.29
CA ASN A 37 7.86 -21.50 -11.53
C ASN A 37 7.97 -20.36 -10.52
N ILE A 38 7.07 -19.39 -10.63
CA ILE A 38 7.00 -18.20 -9.80
C ILE A 38 5.74 -18.30 -8.96
N ARG A 39 5.89 -18.33 -7.64
CA ARG A 39 4.76 -18.18 -6.72
C ARG A 39 4.19 -16.79 -6.84
N ILE A 40 2.87 -16.71 -7.01
CA ILE A 40 2.15 -15.45 -7.03
C ILE A 40 1.25 -15.34 -5.81
N ARG A 41 0.74 -14.15 -5.55
CA ARG A 41 -0.22 -13.87 -4.50
C ARG A 41 -1.27 -12.92 -5.04
N LYS A 42 -2.48 -12.97 -4.46
CA LYS A 42 -3.50 -11.95 -4.71
C LYS A 42 -2.90 -10.59 -4.42
N SER A 43 -3.12 -9.64 -5.33
CA SER A 43 -2.67 -8.26 -5.11
C SER A 43 -3.47 -7.67 -3.96
N ASP A 44 -2.79 -7.11 -2.97
CA ASP A 44 -3.44 -6.41 -1.87
C ASP A 44 -4.07 -5.11 -2.38
N ASP A 45 -5.36 -4.91 -2.10
CA ASP A 45 -6.03 -3.63 -2.33
C ASP A 45 -5.57 -2.61 -1.30
N GLU A 46 -4.53 -1.86 -1.65
CA GLU A 46 -4.01 -0.78 -0.82
C GLU A 46 -4.78 0.51 -1.13
N PRO A 47 -5.65 1.04 -0.25
CA PRO A 47 -6.36 2.28 -0.52
C PRO A 47 -5.36 3.42 -0.72
N ARG A 48 -5.56 4.20 -1.78
CA ARG A 48 -4.65 5.31 -2.09
C ARG A 48 -4.77 6.38 -1.02
N ARG A 49 -3.67 6.63 -0.31
CA ARG A 49 -3.54 7.74 0.64
C ARG A 49 -2.56 8.78 0.13
N CYS A 50 -2.81 10.04 0.46
CA CYS A 50 -1.83 11.09 0.22
C CYS A 50 -0.59 10.87 1.09
N ALA A 51 0.59 10.74 0.49
CA ALA A 51 1.83 10.52 1.25
C ALA A 51 2.26 11.74 2.11
N ARG A 52 1.66 12.92 1.89
CA ARG A 52 1.94 14.14 2.64
C ARG A 52 1.03 14.30 3.87
N CYS A 53 -0.29 14.21 3.71
CA CYS A 53 -1.23 14.40 4.83
C CYS A 53 -1.88 13.10 5.35
N GLN A 54 -1.61 11.96 4.71
CA GLN A 54 -2.14 10.62 5.03
C GLN A 54 -3.66 10.42 4.82
N ALA A 55 -4.36 11.37 4.20
CA ALA A 55 -5.80 11.29 3.93
C ALA A 55 -6.16 10.33 2.76
N TYR A 56 -7.40 9.79 2.81
CA TYR A 56 -8.01 8.90 1.78
C TYR A 56 -9.04 9.61 0.88
N ASP A 57 -8.97 10.93 0.81
CA ASP A 57 -9.87 11.79 0.01
C ASP A 57 -9.53 11.82 -1.50
N GLY A 58 -8.49 11.08 -1.92
CA GLY A 58 -8.19 10.80 -3.32
C GLY A 58 -7.16 11.72 -3.97
N HIS A 59 -6.70 12.77 -3.29
CA HIS A 59 -5.60 13.59 -3.81
C HIS A 59 -4.24 12.92 -3.61
N LEU A 60 -3.26 13.32 -4.43
CA LEU A 60 -1.88 12.85 -4.35
C LEU A 60 -0.98 13.88 -3.69
N ALA A 61 0.18 13.46 -3.19
CA ALA A 61 1.11 14.33 -2.47
C ALA A 61 1.57 15.56 -3.28
N ASN A 62 1.65 15.44 -4.61
CA ASN A 62 2.00 16.56 -5.51
C ASN A 62 0.91 17.65 -5.60
N ALA A 63 -0.36 17.29 -5.35
CA ALA A 63 -1.50 18.20 -5.33
C ALA A 63 -1.94 18.56 -3.90
N CYS A 64 -1.19 18.09 -2.89
CA CYS A 64 -1.54 18.28 -1.49
C CYS A 64 -1.21 19.71 -1.02
N LYS A 65 -2.22 20.40 -0.50
CA LYS A 65 -2.12 21.77 0.04
C LYS A 65 -1.73 21.83 1.52
N ALA A 66 -1.51 20.69 2.17
CA ALA A 66 -1.09 20.67 3.56
C ALA A 66 0.23 21.44 3.72
N PRO A 67 0.38 22.29 4.74
CA PRO A 67 1.60 23.09 4.91
C PRO A 67 2.83 22.19 5.10
N ALA A 68 2.64 21.05 5.77
CA ALA A 68 3.73 20.21 6.22
C ALA A 68 3.41 18.71 6.04
N SER A 69 4.38 17.84 6.33
CA SER A 69 4.23 16.39 6.11
C SER A 69 3.88 15.70 7.40
N VAL A 70 2.76 14.98 7.41
CA VAL A 70 2.31 14.22 8.57
C VAL A 70 2.99 12.86 8.56
N CYS A 71 3.72 12.56 9.64
CA CYS A 71 4.34 11.27 9.85
C CYS A 71 3.28 10.15 9.94
N GLY A 72 3.47 9.09 9.15
CA GLY A 72 2.58 7.94 9.14
C GLY A 72 2.68 7.02 10.37
N ARG A 73 3.62 7.29 11.31
CA ARG A 73 3.81 6.51 12.54
C ARG A 73 3.29 7.23 13.79
N CYS A 74 3.69 8.48 13.98
CA CYS A 74 3.40 9.25 15.20
C CYS A 74 2.59 10.53 14.97
N THR A 75 2.16 10.81 13.73
CA THR A 75 1.37 12.00 13.33
C THR A 75 2.05 13.37 13.48
N ALA A 76 3.30 13.41 13.94
CA ALA A 76 4.07 14.65 14.02
C ALA A 76 4.49 15.18 12.64
N ASP A 77 4.93 16.44 12.61
CA ASP A 77 5.34 17.14 11.38
C ASP A 77 6.77 16.80 10.98
N HIS A 78 6.93 15.68 10.26
CA HIS A 78 8.16 15.29 9.60
C HIS A 78 7.91 14.14 8.62
N ARG A 79 8.91 13.80 7.80
CA ARG A 79 8.83 12.62 6.94
C ARG A 79 8.88 11.36 7.78
N THR A 80 8.08 10.36 7.41
CA THR A 80 8.06 9.05 8.10
C THR A 80 9.43 8.37 8.09
N ALA A 81 10.27 8.62 7.08
CA ALA A 81 11.63 8.10 6.99
C ALA A 81 12.59 8.68 8.04
N GLU A 82 12.29 9.86 8.58
CA GLU A 82 13.08 10.57 9.59
C GLU A 82 12.50 10.35 11.02
N CYS A 83 11.51 9.46 11.14
CA CYS A 83 10.80 9.22 12.38
C CYS A 83 11.65 8.43 13.39
N LEU A 84 11.94 9.06 14.54
CA LEU A 84 12.60 8.42 15.69
C LEU A 84 11.64 7.90 16.76
N ALA A 85 10.33 8.08 16.55
CA ALA A 85 9.29 7.64 17.47
C ALA A 85 9.29 6.10 17.62
N THR A 86 9.07 5.62 18.83
CA THR A 86 8.93 4.19 19.16
C THR A 86 7.48 3.76 19.06
N GLU A 87 7.20 2.45 19.16
CA GLU A 87 5.83 1.92 19.10
C GLU A 87 4.89 2.53 20.15
N LYS A 88 5.43 2.97 21.29
CA LYS A 88 4.68 3.65 22.36
C LYS A 88 4.17 5.02 21.93
N ASP A 89 4.88 5.67 21.01
CA ASP A 89 4.57 6.99 20.49
C ASP A 89 3.69 6.93 19.24
N PHE A 90 3.35 5.71 18.78
CA PHE A 90 2.56 5.54 17.57
C PHE A 90 1.14 6.04 17.80
N SER A 91 0.66 6.77 16.81
CA SER A 91 -0.69 7.28 16.78
C SER A 91 -1.18 7.37 15.34
N CYS A 92 -2.47 7.20 15.18
CA CYS A 92 -3.10 7.17 13.87
C CYS A 92 -3.84 8.48 13.63
N GLY A 93 -3.35 9.27 12.67
CA GLY A 93 -3.98 10.52 12.26
C GLY A 93 -5.37 10.35 11.64
N ASN A 94 -5.72 9.14 11.19
CA ASN A 94 -6.99 8.84 10.54
C ASN A 94 -8.08 8.39 11.52
N CYS A 95 -7.79 7.45 12.43
CA CYS A 95 -8.75 6.98 13.43
C CYS A 95 -8.62 7.69 14.80
N LYS A 96 -7.58 8.52 14.98
CA LYS A 96 -7.29 9.28 16.20
C LYS A 96 -7.03 8.42 17.44
N VAL A 97 -6.49 7.21 17.25
CA VAL A 97 -6.16 6.26 18.33
C VAL A 97 -4.64 6.06 18.40
N SER A 98 -4.12 5.94 19.62
CA SER A 98 -2.70 5.61 19.90
C SER A 98 -2.45 4.09 19.86
N GLY A 99 -1.20 3.69 19.72
CA GLY A 99 -0.76 2.29 19.65
C GLY A 99 -0.56 1.75 18.23
N HIS A 100 -0.93 2.51 17.20
CA HIS A 100 -0.58 2.18 15.81
C HIS A 100 -0.45 3.44 14.95
N GLY A 101 0.40 3.35 13.93
CA GLY A 101 0.51 4.40 12.91
C GLY A 101 -0.58 4.32 11.85
N VAL A 102 -0.74 5.38 11.06
CA VAL A 102 -1.65 5.44 9.90
C VAL A 102 -1.42 4.31 8.88
N VAL A 103 -0.24 3.72 8.90
CA VAL A 103 0.14 2.60 8.02
C VAL A 103 -0.40 1.23 8.46
N SER A 104 -1.02 1.14 9.63
CA SER A 104 -1.54 -0.13 10.15
C SER A 104 -2.68 -0.68 9.31
N ARG A 105 -2.60 -1.96 8.97
CA ARG A 105 -3.64 -2.70 8.25
C ARG A 105 -4.84 -3.04 9.14
N GLU A 106 -4.67 -2.92 10.46
CA GLU A 106 -5.72 -3.13 11.47
C GLU A 106 -6.47 -1.83 11.78
N CYS A 107 -6.04 -0.69 11.24
CA CYS A 107 -6.73 0.58 11.44
C CYS A 107 -8.16 0.48 10.88
N PRO A 108 -9.21 0.80 11.66
CA PRO A 108 -10.59 0.68 11.21
C PRO A 108 -10.90 1.58 10.01
N VAL A 109 -10.22 2.73 9.89
CA VAL A 109 -10.35 3.61 8.72
C VAL A 109 -9.71 2.97 7.49
N PHE A 110 -8.55 2.32 7.63
CA PHE A 110 -7.93 1.58 6.53
C PHE A 110 -8.84 0.45 6.05
N VAL A 111 -9.38 -0.36 6.97
CA VAL A 111 -10.28 -1.47 6.63
C VAL A 111 -11.53 -0.97 5.90
N LYS A 112 -12.13 0.12 6.38
CA LYS A 112 -13.29 0.75 5.72
C LYS A 112 -12.96 1.18 4.28
N GLU A 113 -11.82 1.83 4.07
CA GLU A 113 -11.39 2.30 2.76
C GLU A 113 -11.01 1.15 1.82
N GLN A 114 -10.43 0.07 2.35
CA GLN A 114 -10.14 -1.15 1.60
C GLN A 114 -11.42 -1.84 1.13
N THR A 115 -12.41 -1.99 2.02
CA THR A 115 -13.71 -2.55 1.65
C THR A 115 -14.42 -1.69 0.61
N ARG A 116 -14.41 -0.35 0.79
CA ARG A 116 -14.98 0.60 -0.19
C ARG A 116 -14.34 0.46 -1.57
N ARG A 117 -13.02 0.24 -1.62
CA ARG A 117 -12.29 0.05 -2.87
C ARG A 117 -12.64 -1.29 -3.52
N ARG A 118 -12.63 -2.39 -2.75
CA ARG A 118 -13.01 -3.73 -3.23
C ARG A 118 -14.41 -3.77 -3.81
N ALA A 119 -15.37 -3.08 -3.19
CA ALA A 119 -16.74 -3.02 -3.71
C ALA A 119 -16.86 -2.35 -5.10
N ARG A 120 -15.85 -1.60 -5.55
CA ARG A 120 -15.83 -0.96 -6.89
C ARG A 120 -15.16 -1.83 -7.96
N ASP A 121 -14.43 -2.86 -7.55
CA ASP A 121 -13.64 -3.75 -8.42
C ASP A 121 -13.89 -5.20 -7.93
N PRO A 122 -15.13 -5.71 -8.13
CA PRO A 122 -15.56 -7.01 -7.61
C PRO A 122 -14.82 -8.20 -8.21
#